data_AF-A0A165ZYU6-F1
#
_entry.id   AF-A0A165ZYU6-F1
#
_cell.length_a   1.000
_cell.length_b   1.000
_cell.length_c   1.000
_cell.angle_alpha   90.00
_cell.angle_beta   90.00
_cell.angle_gamma   90.00
#
_symmetry.space_group_name_H-M   'P 1'
#
loop_
_entity.id
_entity.type
_entity.pdbx_description
1 polymer ?
#
loop_
_entity_poly.entity_id
_entity_poly.type
_entity_poly.pdbx_seq_one_letter_code
_entity_poly.pdbx_strand_id
1 'polypeptide(L)' 'MSLTSKTVIKDTQGYIFSVSSESEENTEYTVAYNHDDGWFCNCPHHLFRKAYCKHMKAAAVSENIVDENVFTGGLIG' A
#
# COMPACT_ATOMS: atom_id res chain seq x y z
N MET A 1 -9.96 7.99 -12.01
CA MET A 1 -10.17 6.53 -12.10
C MET A 1 -9.86 5.94 -10.74
N SER A 2 -10.61 4.95 -10.25
CA SER A 2 -10.34 4.38 -8.92
C SER A 2 -9.11 3.48 -8.95
N LEU A 3 -8.24 3.59 -7.94
CA LEU A 3 -7.13 2.65 -7.72
C LEU A 3 -7.68 1.24 -7.58
N THR A 4 -7.14 0.28 -8.34
CA THR A 4 -7.51 -1.13 -8.24
C THR A 4 -6.34 -1.88 -7.63
N SER A 5 -6.58 -2.54 -6.49
CA SER A 5 -5.59 -3.40 -5.84
C SER A 5 -5.92 -4.87 -6.05
N LYS A 6 -4.90 -5.66 -6.34
CA LYS A 6 -4.98 -7.12 -6.46
C LYS A 6 -3.89 -7.77 -5.64
N THR A 7 -4.28 -8.68 -4.76
CA THR A 7 -3.34 -9.51 -3.98
C THR A 7 -2.66 -10.50 -4.93
N VAL A 8 -1.34 -10.46 -5.00
CA VAL A 8 -0.53 -11.34 -5.86
C VAL A 8 0.03 -12.49 -5.03
N ILE A 9 0.53 -12.19 -3.83
CA ILE A 9 1.11 -13.16 -2.90
C ILE A 9 0.60 -12.86 -1.50
N LYS A 10 0.25 -13.91 -0.77
CA LYS A 10 -0.11 -13.87 0.65
C LYS A 10 0.55 -15.06 1.34
N ASP A 11 1.32 -14.77 2.37
CA ASP A 11 1.94 -15.77 3.24
C ASP A 11 1.77 -15.38 4.71
N THR A 12 2.21 -16.25 5.63
CA THR A 12 2.33 -15.98 7.07
C THR A 12 3.17 -14.76 7.42
N GLN A 13 4.15 -14.40 6.58
CA GLN A 13 5.03 -13.25 6.83
C GLN A 13 4.47 -11.92 6.31
N GLY A 14 3.49 -11.95 5.39
CA GLY A 14 3.02 -10.73 4.76
C GLY A 14 2.29 -10.90 3.43
N TYR A 15 2.12 -9.78 2.74
CA TYR A 15 1.28 -9.63 1.56
C TYR A 15 2.01 -8.84 0.49
N ILE A 16 1.82 -9.22 -0.77
CA ILE A 16 2.28 -8.45 -1.92
C ILE A 16 1.09 -8.20 -2.84
N PHE A 17 0.95 -6.95 -3.25
CA PHE A 17 -0.14 -6.42 -4.04
C PHE A 17 0.40 -5.80 -5.34
N SER A 18 -0.40 -5.94 -6.41
CA SER A 18 -0.32 -5.09 -7.59
C SER A 18 -1.42 -4.04 -7.48
N VAL A 19 -1.06 -2.76 -7.51
CA VAL A 19 -2.00 -1.64 -7.41
C VAL A 19 -1.85 -0.74 -8.62
N SER A 20 -2.94 -0.53 -9.36
CA SER A 20 -2.92 0.34 -10.54
C SER A 20 -2.63 1.80 -10.17
N SER A 21 -1.96 2.51 -11.08
CA SER A 21 -1.77 3.95 -10.99
C SER A 21 -3.06 4.66 -11.37
N GLU A 22 -3.45 5.67 -10.59
CA GLU A 22 -4.59 6.53 -10.92
C GLU A 22 -4.26 7.51 -12.07
N SER A 23 -2.98 7.83 -12.24
CA SER A 23 -2.52 8.86 -13.18
C SER A 23 -2.12 8.30 -14.55
N GLU A 24 -1.84 7.00 -14.65
CA GLU A 24 -1.35 6.35 -15.87
C GLU A 24 -2.06 5.01 -16.06
N GLU A 25 -2.79 4.85 -17.16
CA GLU A 25 -3.72 3.72 -17.38
C GLU A 25 -3.04 2.36 -17.62
N ASN A 26 -1.70 2.31 -17.70
CA ASN A 26 -0.93 1.08 -17.88
C ASN A 26 0.20 0.89 -16.87
N THR A 27 0.21 1.69 -15.80
CA THR A 27 1.27 1.62 -14.79
C THR A 27 0.71 0.94 -13.55
N GLU A 28 1.32 -0.18 -13.16
CA GLU A 28 1.04 -0.87 -11.91
C GLU A 28 2.21 -0.73 -10.95
N TYR A 29 1.89 -0.52 -9.68
CA TYR A 29 2.85 -0.43 -8.59
C TYR A 29 2.77 -1.66 -7.70
N THR A 30 3.94 -2.18 -7.32
CA THR A 30 4.06 -3.24 -6.34
C THR A 30 4.04 -2.64 -4.95
N VAL A 31 3.10 -3.09 -4.13
CA VAL A 31 3.02 -2.78 -2.71
C VAL A 31 3.29 -4.06 -1.94
N ALA A 32 4.20 -4.02 -0.98
CA ALA A 32 4.43 -5.11 -0.06
C ALA A 32 4.09 -4.65 1.35
N TYR A 33 3.53 -5.56 2.13
CA TYR A 33 3.29 -5.41 3.55
C TYR A 33 3.92 -6.59 4.27
N ASN A 34 4.87 -6.32 5.15
CA ASN A 34 5.47 -7.30 6.03
C ASN A 34 5.02 -6.99 7.47
N HIS A 35 4.69 -8.03 8.24
CA HIS A 35 4.30 -7.86 9.64
C HIS A 35 5.44 -7.31 10.51
N ASP A 36 6.69 -7.62 10.16
CA ASP A 36 7.89 -7.15 10.89
C ASP A 36 8.46 -5.84 10.35
N ASP A 37 8.55 -5.71 9.01
CA ASP A 37 9.19 -4.57 8.33
C ASP A 37 8.21 -3.43 7.97
N GLY A 38 6.91 -3.70 8.01
CA GLY A 38 5.85 -2.74 7.67
C GLY A 38 5.61 -2.61 6.16
N TRP A 39 5.24 -1.40 5.72
CA TRP A 39 4.80 -1.14 4.35
C TRP A 39 5.93 -0.70 3.42
N PHE A 40 5.93 -1.28 2.22
CA PHE A 40 6.78 -0.89 1.11
C PHE A 40 5.95 -0.66 -0.15
N CYS A 41 6.30 0.35 -0.94
CA CYS A 41 5.70 0.60 -2.24
C CYS A 41 6.74 1.12 -3.21
N ASN A 42 6.78 0.59 -4.43
CA ASN A 42 7.71 1.05 -5.46
C ASN A 42 7.26 2.35 -6.16
N CYS A 43 6.20 3.02 -5.71
CA CYS A 43 5.75 4.24 -6.34
C CYS A 43 6.69 5.43 -6.04
N PRO A 44 6.81 6.41 -6.95
CA PRO A 44 7.67 7.57 -6.77
C PRO A 44 7.43 8.30 -5.44
N HIS A 45 6.16 8.43 -5.04
CA HIS A 45 5.81 9.11 -3.78
C HIS A 45 6.47 8.44 -2.57
N HIS A 46 6.47 7.11 -2.50
CA HIS A 46 7.13 6.40 -1.40
C HIS A 46 8.64 6.39 -1.56
N LEU A 47 9.17 6.19 -2.78
CA LEU A 47 10.61 6.20 -3.02
C LEU A 47 11.27 7.54 -2.62
N PHE A 48 10.63 8.67 -2.95
CA PHE A 48 11.19 10.00 -2.66
C PHE A 48 10.88 10.50 -1.25
N ARG A 49 9.70 10.18 -0.70
CA ARG A 49 9.27 10.73 0.60
C ARG A 49 9.31 9.74 1.76
N LYS A 50 9.52 8.45 1.47
CA LYS A 50 9.37 7.33 2.41
C LYS A 50 8.07 7.39 3.22
N ALA A 51 7.04 7.96 2.61
CA ALA A 51 5.76 8.21 3.25
C ALA A 51 4.76 7.12 2.90
N TYR A 52 3.78 6.93 3.78
CA TYR A 52 2.63 6.08 3.51
C TYR A 52 1.83 6.65 2.34
N CYS A 53 1.69 5.88 1.27
CA CYS A 53 1.13 6.35 0.01
C CYS A 53 -0.28 5.82 -0.23
N LYS A 54 -0.98 6.43 -1.19
CA LYS A 54 -2.36 6.02 -1.55
C LYS A 54 -2.47 4.55 -2.00
N HIS A 55 -1.41 3.98 -2.59
CA HIS A 55 -1.39 2.57 -3.01
C HIS A 55 -1.37 1.63 -1.81
N MET A 56 -0.58 1.95 -0.79
CA MET A 56 -0.58 1.20 0.48
C MET A 56 -1.95 1.27 1.15
N LYS A 57 -2.58 2.46 1.15
CA LYS A 57 -3.94 2.64 1.67
C LYS A 57 -4.95 1.77 0.91
N ALA A 58 -4.89 1.74 -0.42
CA ALA A 58 -5.77 0.91 -1.24
C ALA A 58 -5.59 -0.59 -0.94
N ALA A 59 -4.35 -1.04 -0.86
CA ALA A 59 -4.01 -2.42 -0.49
C ALA A 59 -4.51 -2.78 0.93
N ALA A 60 -4.31 -1.90 1.90
CA ALA A 60 -4.77 -2.09 3.28
C ALA A 60 -6.29 -2.23 3.35
N VAL A 61 -7.03 -1.39 2.63
CA VAL A 61 -8.49 -1.47 2.56
C VAL A 61 -8.95 -2.78 1.90
N SER A 62 -8.24 -3.23 0.86
CA SER A 62 -8.57 -4.43 0.09
C SER A 62 -8.49 -5.73 0.92
N GLU A 63 -7.47 -5.88 1.76
CA GLU A 63 -7.29 -7.07 2.61
C GLU A 63 -7.65 -6.83 4.08
N ASN A 64 -8.23 -5.67 4.40
CA ASN A 64 -8.54 -5.26 5.77
C ASN A 64 -7.32 -5.28 6.72
N ILE A 65 -6.15 -4.86 6.22
CA ILE A 65 -4.92 -4.78 7.01
C ILE A 65 -5.01 -3.54 7.91
N VAL A 66 -4.93 -3.77 9.23
CA VAL A 66 -4.80 -2.73 10.23
C VAL A 66 -3.36 -2.73 10.72
N ASP A 67 -2.61 -1.71 10.32
CA ASP A 67 -1.25 -1.48 10.81
C ASP A 67 -1.25 -0.31 11.78
N GLU A 68 -1.04 -0.60 13.06
CA GLU A 68 -1.01 0.36 14.16
C GLU A 68 0.21 1.31 14.11
N ASN A 69 1.25 0.95 13.37
CA ASN A 69 2.44 1.78 13.18
C ASN A 69 2.26 2.79 12.03
N VAL A 70 1.26 2.59 11.16
CA VAL A 70 0.95 3.56 10.11
C VAL A 70 0.19 4.73 10.70
N PHE A 71 0.89 5.86 10.84
CA PHE A 71 0.26 7.13 11.19
C PHE A 71 -0.57 7.64 10.02
N THR A 72 -1.89 7.39 10.05
CA THR A 72 -2.85 7.84 9.03
C THR A 72 -3.34 9.27 9.23
N GLY A 73 -2.80 10.00 10.23
CA GLY A 73 -3.22 11.37 10.54
C GLY A 73 -4.62 11.46 11.16
N GLY A 74 -5.10 10.37 11.78
CA GLY A 74 -6.36 10.36 12.52
C GLY A 74 -6.39 11.47 13.56
N LEU A 75 -7.40 12.32 13.45
CA LEU A 75 -7.68 13.45 14.34
C LEU A 75 -7.72 12.95 15.79
N ILE A 76 -6.71 13.30 16.59
CA ILE A 76 -6.87 13.35 18.05
C ILE A 76 -7.74 14.57 18.34
N GLY A 77 -9.04 14.34 18.47
CA GLY A 77 -9.98 15.30 19.05
C GLY A 77 -9.99 15.21 20.56
#